data_AF-A0A1Y1NB31-F1
#
_entry.id   AF-A0A1Y1NB31-F1
#
_cell.length_a   1.000
_cell.length_b   1.000
_cell.length_c   1.000
_cell.angle_alpha   90.00
_cell.angle_beta   90.00
_cell.angle_gamma   90.00
#
_symmetry.space_group_name_H-M   'P 1'
#
loop_
_entity.id
_entity.type
_entity.pdbx_description
1 polymer ?
#
loop_
_entity_poly.entity_id
_entity_poly.type
_entity_poly.pdbx_seq_one_letter_code
_entity_poly.pdbx_strand_id
1 'polypeptide(L)'
;DPEVFNFTHAMLMEQSGLKLNKQDKEYLQLSYLVCSSAMDYIDLFNTTLWNKTCSPEAIDKLGDEMLPYFDVLGMTTVKWIGKSLNLNESLGISVTSEGFCYTFNMLPYEEILRYSDNFNNSMKPKNKSRKWSLEEGYPPGETFDAFPRRTFMPGLDGGLTIDNIYVNNSHLDYLCGESLQGFKVALHHPSEFPSMDRHFRLPLNQAVVVAIKPQMITVSPQLWNYSPKDRRCYFANERYLESYKMYTQQNCLQECVANYTFAQCKCIPFYYACKCDHHQVVSKPLDF
;
A
#
# COMPACT_ATOMS: atom_id res chain seq x y z
N ASP A 1 9.79 24.36 5.52
CA ASP A 1 8.81 23.29 5.41
C ASP A 1 7.51 23.94 5.00
N PRO A 2 6.92 23.66 3.82
CA PRO A 2 5.55 24.09 3.58
C PRO A 2 4.66 23.51 4.67
N GLU A 3 3.69 24.27 5.17
CA GLU A 3 2.69 23.75 6.11
C GLU A 3 1.90 22.65 5.38
N VAL A 4 2.26 21.39 5.63
CA VAL A 4 1.46 20.24 5.21
C VAL A 4 0.23 20.20 6.10
N PHE A 5 -0.92 19.88 5.51
CA PHE A 5 -2.16 19.71 6.26
C PHE A 5 -1.95 18.70 7.40
N ASN A 6 -2.29 19.11 8.63
CA ASN A 6 -2.23 18.27 9.82
C ASN A 6 -3.67 17.98 10.29
N PHE A 7 -4.07 16.71 10.24
CA PHE A 7 -5.41 16.26 10.57
C PHE A 7 -5.79 16.59 12.01
N THR A 8 -4.87 16.37 12.95
CA THR A 8 -5.07 16.60 14.38
C THR A 8 -5.34 18.07 14.67
N HIS A 9 -4.55 18.95 14.06
CA HIS A 9 -4.72 20.39 14.19
C HIS A 9 -6.06 20.85 13.61
N ALA A 10 -6.40 20.42 12.38
CA ALA A 10 -7.66 20.78 11.74
C ALA A 10 -8.87 20.32 12.55
N MET A 11 -8.81 19.10 13.12
CA MET A 11 -9.84 18.57 14.00
C MET A 11 -10.03 19.39 15.28
N LEU A 12 -8.93 19.72 15.98
CA LEU A 12 -8.99 20.51 17.21
C LEU A 12 -9.53 21.92 16.97
N MET A 13 -9.23 22.52 15.80
CA MET A 13 -9.82 23.80 15.40
C MET A 13 -11.34 23.69 15.25
N GLU A 14 -11.85 22.67 14.56
CA GLU A 14 -13.28 22.48 14.37
C GLU A 14 -14.02 22.22 15.69
N GLN A 15 -13.46 21.38 16.57
CA GLN A 15 -14.00 21.12 17.91
C GLN A 15 -14.04 22.38 18.80
N SER A 16 -13.06 23.27 18.64
CA SER A 16 -12.99 24.54 19.36
C SER A 16 -13.94 25.62 18.78
N GLY A 17 -14.74 25.29 17.77
CA GLY A 17 -15.64 26.24 17.09
C GLY A 17 -14.93 27.24 16.18
N LEU A 18 -13.66 27.01 15.85
CA LEU A 18 -12.91 27.83 14.90
C LEU A 18 -13.30 27.45 13.47
N LYS A 19 -13.40 28.46 12.59
CA LYS A 19 -13.74 28.23 11.19
C LYS A 19 -12.49 27.79 10.42
N LEU A 20 -12.48 26.55 9.97
CA LEU A 20 -11.55 26.08 8.94
C LEU A 20 -11.81 26.79 7.60
N ASN A 21 -10.75 27.03 6.84
CA ASN A 21 -10.85 27.55 5.48
C ASN A 21 -11.50 26.49 4.57
N LYS A 22 -11.85 26.86 3.33
CA LYS A 22 -12.55 25.92 2.42
C LYS A 22 -11.69 24.70 2.05
N GLN A 23 -10.38 24.89 1.91
CA GLN A 23 -9.41 23.86 1.52
C GLN A 23 -9.16 22.87 2.65
N ASP A 24 -8.91 23.34 3.87
CA ASP A 24 -8.73 22.50 5.06
C ASP A 24 -9.97 21.66 5.35
N LYS A 25 -11.18 22.18 5.08
CA LYS A 25 -12.41 21.39 5.18
C LYS A 25 -12.46 20.25 4.17
N GLU A 26 -11.97 20.47 2.96
CA GLU A 26 -11.89 19.43 1.93
C GLU A 26 -10.83 18.38 2.29
N TYR A 27 -9.64 18.81 2.73
CA TYR A 27 -8.60 17.90 3.21
C TYR A 27 -9.02 17.11 4.44
N LEU A 28 -9.75 17.74 5.36
CA LEU A 28 -10.33 17.06 6.50
C LEU A 28 -11.27 15.95 6.04
N GLN A 29 -12.14 16.21 5.05
CA GLN A 29 -13.01 15.19 4.46
C GLN A 29 -12.24 14.04 3.81
N LEU A 30 -11.20 14.35 3.03
CA LEU A 30 -10.37 13.35 2.38
C LEU A 30 -9.59 12.49 3.39
N SER A 31 -9.16 13.07 4.51
CA SER A 31 -8.40 12.37 5.54
C SER A 31 -9.15 11.19 6.16
N TYR A 32 -10.49 11.20 6.16
CA TYR A 32 -11.27 10.05 6.66
C TYR A 32 -11.10 8.80 5.79
N LEU A 33 -10.64 8.93 4.55
CA LEU A 33 -10.32 7.78 3.70
C LEU A 33 -9.13 6.97 4.25
N VAL A 34 -8.25 7.59 5.03
CA VAL A 34 -7.01 6.98 5.56
C VAL A 34 -7.00 6.89 7.09
N CYS A 35 -7.65 7.83 7.78
CA CYS A 35 -7.71 7.90 9.24
C CYS A 35 -8.90 7.10 9.79
N SER A 36 -8.84 5.77 9.72
CA SER A 36 -9.95 4.89 10.17
C SER A 36 -10.27 5.04 11.67
N SER A 37 -9.31 5.36 12.54
CA SER A 37 -9.55 5.56 13.98
C SER A 37 -10.43 6.78 14.29
N ALA A 38 -10.55 7.74 13.37
CA ALA A 38 -11.50 8.84 13.50
C ALA A 38 -12.96 8.34 13.45
N MET A 39 -13.17 7.12 12.95
CA MET A 39 -14.48 6.46 12.87
C MET A 39 -14.93 5.85 14.20
N ASP A 40 -14.03 5.40 15.08
CA ASP A 40 -14.46 4.81 16.36
C ASP A 40 -15.14 5.84 17.29
N TYR A 41 -15.03 7.12 16.94
CA TYR A 41 -15.62 8.25 17.62
C TYR A 41 -16.75 8.91 16.80
N ILE A 42 -17.44 8.19 15.91
CA ILE A 42 -18.52 8.68 15.01
C ILE A 42 -19.51 9.67 15.68
N ASP A 43 -19.87 9.45 16.95
CA ASP A 43 -20.82 10.30 17.69
C ASP A 43 -20.29 11.72 18.01
N LEU A 44 -18.97 11.93 17.99
CA LEU A 44 -18.35 13.24 18.18
C LEU A 44 -18.40 14.11 16.92
N PHE A 45 -18.58 13.53 15.72
CA PHE A 45 -18.13 14.17 14.47
C PHE A 45 -19.20 14.33 13.38
N ASN A 46 -20.44 13.87 13.59
CA ASN A 46 -21.59 14.11 12.69
C ASN A 46 -21.29 13.82 11.20
N THR A 47 -20.55 12.75 10.92
CA THR A 47 -20.08 12.33 9.58
C THR A 47 -21.20 11.83 8.67
N THR A 48 -22.44 11.74 9.17
CA THR A 48 -23.66 11.33 8.45
C THR A 48 -23.98 12.17 7.19
N LEU A 49 -23.33 13.32 7.02
CA LEU A 49 -23.52 14.21 5.87
C LEU A 49 -22.57 13.93 4.70
N TRP A 50 -21.56 13.06 4.87
CA TRP A 50 -20.51 12.83 3.88
C TRP A 50 -20.75 11.52 3.09
N ASN A 51 -21.93 11.43 2.49
CA ASN A 51 -22.33 10.30 1.64
C ASN A 51 -21.94 10.48 0.16
N LYS A 52 -20.97 11.35 -0.13
CA LYS A 52 -20.60 11.65 -1.51
C LYS A 52 -19.57 10.66 -2.02
N THR A 53 -19.76 10.21 -3.24
CA THR A 53 -18.73 9.55 -4.03
C THR A 53 -17.62 10.57 -4.32
N CYS A 54 -16.40 10.32 -3.85
CA CYS A 54 -15.19 11.01 -4.25
C CYS A 54 -14.91 10.72 -5.73
N SER A 55 -14.60 11.78 -6.48
CA SER A 55 -14.07 11.69 -7.84
C SER A 55 -12.65 11.12 -7.82
N PRO A 56 -12.13 10.58 -8.94
CA PRO A 56 -10.71 10.21 -9.06
C PRO A 56 -9.73 11.32 -8.64
N GLU A 57 -10.12 12.58 -8.83
CA GLU A 57 -9.32 13.76 -8.40
C GLU A 57 -9.06 13.81 -6.88
N ALA A 58 -9.93 13.20 -6.07
CA ALA A 58 -9.74 13.12 -4.61
C ALA A 58 -8.48 12.33 -4.22
N ILE A 59 -8.17 11.30 -5.01
CA ILE A 59 -6.99 10.46 -4.83
C ILE A 59 -5.74 11.24 -5.21
N ASP A 60 -5.78 11.97 -6.33
CA ASP A 60 -4.67 12.81 -6.76
C ASP A 60 -4.37 13.88 -5.72
N LYS A 61 -5.39 14.52 -5.11
CA LYS A 61 -5.19 15.45 -3.99
C LYS A 61 -4.54 14.81 -2.77
N LEU A 62 -4.97 13.60 -2.38
CA LEU A 62 -4.36 12.86 -1.29
C LEU A 62 -2.86 12.58 -1.54
N GLY A 63 -2.50 12.25 -2.79
CA GLY A 63 -1.12 11.91 -3.16
C GLY A 63 -0.22 13.12 -3.43
N ASP A 64 -0.74 14.15 -4.09
CA ASP A 64 0.05 15.29 -4.57
C ASP A 64 0.08 16.46 -3.59
N GLU A 65 -0.98 16.66 -2.80
CA GLU A 65 -1.13 17.82 -1.92
C GLU A 65 -1.00 17.46 -0.44
N MET A 66 -1.44 16.27 -0.02
CA MET A 66 -1.50 15.87 1.39
C MET A 66 -0.38 14.92 1.83
N LEU A 67 0.23 14.16 0.91
CA LEU A 67 1.30 13.22 1.22
C LEU A 67 2.59 13.97 1.58
N PRO A 68 3.14 13.83 2.81
CA PRO A 68 4.44 14.40 3.12
C PRO A 68 5.55 13.72 2.31
N TYR A 69 6.55 14.50 1.92
CA TYR A 69 7.71 13.97 1.20
C TYR A 69 8.52 13.02 2.09
N PHE A 70 8.80 11.80 1.62
CA PHE A 70 9.46 10.76 2.41
C PHE A 70 10.88 11.10 2.87
N ASP A 71 11.65 11.82 2.05
CA ASP A 71 13.03 12.18 2.36
C ASP A 71 13.20 13.69 2.53
N VAL A 72 12.47 14.27 3.48
CA VAL A 72 12.39 15.74 3.71
C VAL A 72 13.76 16.41 3.72
N LEU A 73 14.78 15.73 4.25
CA LEU A 73 16.13 16.27 4.39
C LEU A 73 17.12 15.81 3.31
N GLY A 74 16.73 14.92 2.39
CA GLY A 74 17.67 14.35 1.41
C GLY A 74 18.73 13.43 2.04
N MET A 75 18.48 12.90 3.24
CA MET A 75 19.44 12.18 4.07
C MET A 75 19.13 10.69 4.20
N THR A 76 17.95 10.26 3.74
CA THR A 76 17.53 8.87 3.79
C THR A 76 18.39 8.05 2.85
N THR A 77 19.02 7.00 3.36
CA THR A 77 19.84 6.11 2.51
C THR A 77 19.24 4.72 2.47
N VAL A 78 19.04 4.19 1.26
CA VAL A 78 18.57 2.83 1.04
C VAL A 78 19.72 1.98 0.50
N LYS A 79 19.99 0.85 1.13
CA LYS A 79 20.99 -0.12 0.71
C LYS A 79 20.36 -1.49 0.54
N TRP A 80 20.78 -2.19 -0.50
CA TRP A 80 20.42 -3.58 -0.75
C TRP A 80 21.69 -4.40 -0.93
N ILE A 81 21.87 -5.43 -0.11
CA ILE A 81 23.09 -6.26 -0.10
C ILE A 81 24.34 -5.38 0.05
N GLY A 82 24.31 -4.46 1.02
CA GLY A 82 25.40 -3.49 1.28
C GLY A 82 25.60 -2.40 0.23
N LYS A 83 24.95 -2.48 -0.94
CA LYS A 83 25.08 -1.50 -2.02
C LYS A 83 24.03 -0.41 -1.91
N SER A 84 24.46 0.86 -1.88
CA SER A 84 23.55 2.01 -1.94
C SER A 84 22.74 2.01 -3.24
N LEU A 85 21.44 2.23 -3.10
CA LEU A 85 20.49 2.36 -4.20
C LEU A 85 20.05 3.81 -4.36
N ASN A 86 19.62 4.17 -5.57
CA ASN A 86 18.88 5.39 -5.78
C ASN A 86 17.48 5.26 -5.14
N LEU A 87 17.09 6.20 -4.28
CA LEU A 87 15.82 6.17 -3.56
C LEU A 87 14.62 6.10 -4.51
N ASN A 88 14.58 6.99 -5.50
CA ASN A 88 13.48 7.14 -6.45
C ASN A 88 13.34 5.95 -7.41
N GLU A 89 14.40 5.16 -7.60
CA GLU A 89 14.37 3.94 -8.42
C GLU A 89 14.10 2.68 -7.61
N SER A 90 14.35 2.71 -6.30
CA SER A 90 14.27 1.53 -5.42
C SER A 90 12.94 1.45 -4.67
N LEU A 91 12.34 2.60 -4.35
CA LEU A 91 11.03 2.70 -3.71
C LEU A 91 10.01 3.23 -4.71
N GLY A 92 8.97 2.44 -4.97
CA GLY A 92 7.82 2.86 -5.76
C GLY A 92 6.63 3.17 -4.85
N ILE A 93 5.77 4.07 -5.29
CA ILE A 93 4.52 4.36 -4.57
C ILE A 93 3.53 3.21 -4.78
N SER A 94 2.90 2.80 -3.68
CA SER A 94 1.79 1.85 -3.63
C SER A 94 0.65 2.42 -2.80
N VAL A 95 -0.59 2.08 -3.14
CA VAL A 95 -1.78 2.61 -2.46
C VAL A 95 -2.36 1.55 -1.53
N THR A 96 -2.67 1.92 -0.29
CA THR A 96 -3.14 1.01 0.77
C THR A 96 -4.30 1.63 1.56
N SER A 97 -4.86 0.86 2.50
CA SER A 97 -5.84 1.37 3.47
C SER A 97 -5.33 2.48 4.38
N GLU A 98 -4.00 2.65 4.48
CA GLU A 98 -3.35 3.71 5.25
C GLU A 98 -2.94 4.90 4.35
N GLY A 99 -3.39 4.92 3.09
CA GLY A 99 -3.02 5.94 2.10
C GLY A 99 -1.86 5.51 1.21
N PHE A 100 -1.08 6.50 0.75
CA PHE A 100 0.07 6.28 -0.12
C PHE A 100 1.29 5.82 0.69
N CYS A 101 1.90 4.72 0.26
CA CYS A 101 3.06 4.09 0.90
C CYS A 101 4.21 3.91 -0.08
N TYR A 102 5.42 3.80 0.44
CA TYR A 102 6.61 3.47 -0.34
C TYR A 102 6.92 1.98 -0.23
N THR A 103 7.03 1.32 -1.38
CA THR A 103 7.21 -0.11 -1.48
C THR A 103 8.50 -0.44 -2.20
N PHE A 104 9.32 -1.25 -1.53
CA PHE A 104 10.55 -1.80 -2.09
C PHE A 104 10.25 -3.13 -2.79
N ASN A 105 10.83 -3.33 -3.98
CA ASN A 105 10.91 -4.65 -4.63
C ASN A 105 9.57 -5.32 -5.03
N MET A 106 8.51 -4.52 -5.20
CA MET A 106 7.24 -4.98 -5.77
C MET A 106 7.28 -4.92 -7.30
N LEU A 107 6.56 -5.82 -7.96
CA LEU A 107 6.36 -5.77 -9.40
C LEU A 107 5.63 -4.49 -9.82
N PRO A 108 5.87 -4.01 -11.04
CA PRO A 108 5.16 -2.84 -11.56
C PRO A 108 3.67 -3.17 -11.70
N TYR A 109 2.82 -2.16 -11.56
CA TYR A 109 1.37 -2.31 -11.57
C TYR A 109 0.90 -3.01 -12.85
N GLU A 110 1.56 -2.74 -13.98
CA GLU A 110 1.22 -3.32 -15.27
C GLU A 110 1.52 -4.83 -15.33
N GLU A 111 2.30 -5.40 -14.42
CA GLU A 111 2.53 -6.84 -14.32
C GLU A 111 1.58 -7.52 -13.31
N ILE A 112 1.04 -6.76 -12.36
CA ILE A 112 0.10 -7.26 -11.34
C ILE A 112 -1.36 -7.12 -11.82
N LEU A 113 -1.74 -5.97 -12.38
CA LEU A 113 -3.10 -5.61 -12.76
C LEU A 113 -3.39 -5.87 -14.24
N ARG A 114 -4.66 -6.18 -14.55
CA ARG A 114 -5.12 -6.43 -15.93
C ARG A 114 -5.45 -5.16 -16.71
N TYR A 115 -5.96 -4.13 -16.05
CA TYR A 115 -6.29 -2.84 -16.66
C TYR A 115 -5.27 -1.77 -16.27
N SER A 116 -5.28 -0.67 -17.03
CA SER A 116 -4.53 0.52 -16.67
C SER A 116 -5.15 1.11 -15.41
N ASP A 117 -4.32 1.27 -14.39
CA ASP A 117 -4.71 1.97 -13.19
C ASP A 117 -4.67 3.48 -13.43
N ASN A 118 -5.61 4.23 -12.84
CA ASN A 118 -5.80 5.66 -13.10
C ASN A 118 -4.81 6.57 -12.34
N PHE A 119 -4.04 6.02 -11.40
CA PHE A 119 -3.13 6.80 -10.57
C PHE A 119 -1.94 7.30 -11.37
N ASN A 120 -1.51 8.53 -11.08
CA ASN A 120 -0.47 9.24 -11.81
C ASN A 120 0.89 8.49 -11.80
N ASN A 121 1.59 8.51 -12.92
CA ASN A 121 2.59 7.50 -13.33
C ASN A 121 4.04 7.77 -12.90
N SER A 122 4.35 8.90 -12.26
CA SER A 122 5.74 9.37 -12.16
C SER A 122 6.62 8.57 -11.20
N MET A 123 6.03 7.99 -10.14
CA MET A 123 6.72 7.32 -9.02
C MET A 123 6.31 5.85 -8.80
N LYS A 124 5.61 5.22 -9.76
CA LYS A 124 5.30 3.78 -9.69
C LYS A 124 6.58 2.94 -9.82
N PRO A 125 6.60 1.69 -9.32
CA PRO A 125 7.70 0.76 -9.60
C PRO A 125 7.89 0.62 -11.12
N LYS A 126 9.10 0.88 -11.64
CA LYS A 126 9.40 0.85 -13.10
C LYS A 126 10.15 -0.41 -13.53
N ASN A 127 10.68 -1.16 -12.59
CA ASN A 127 11.52 -2.33 -12.87
C ASN A 127 10.63 -3.48 -13.31
N LYS A 128 10.66 -3.80 -14.61
CA LYS A 128 9.96 -4.97 -15.14
C LYS A 128 10.61 -6.26 -14.64
N SER A 129 9.80 -7.30 -14.43
CA SER A 129 10.35 -8.61 -14.12
C SER A 129 11.27 -9.08 -15.24
N ARG A 130 12.39 -9.69 -14.85
CA ARG A 130 13.35 -10.28 -15.79
C ARG A 130 13.21 -11.79 -15.70
N LYS A 131 12.31 -12.33 -16.52
CA LYS A 131 12.03 -13.77 -16.65
C LYS A 131 11.66 -14.49 -15.35
N TRP A 132 11.34 -13.76 -14.29
CA TRP A 132 10.83 -14.31 -13.05
C TRP A 132 9.36 -14.67 -13.20
N SER A 133 8.93 -15.79 -12.61
CA SER A 133 7.52 -16.17 -12.51
C SER A 133 7.16 -16.61 -11.09
N LEU A 134 5.88 -16.58 -10.76
CA LEU A 134 5.39 -16.94 -9.43
C LEU A 134 5.61 -18.44 -9.14
N GLU A 135 5.45 -19.32 -10.14
CA GLU A 135 5.61 -20.77 -9.99
C GLU A 135 7.04 -21.26 -10.15
N GLU A 136 7.77 -20.76 -11.14
CA GLU A 136 9.10 -21.27 -11.48
C GLU A 136 10.22 -20.44 -10.83
N GLY A 137 9.88 -19.28 -10.28
CA GLY A 137 10.82 -18.39 -9.62
C GLY A 137 11.81 -17.79 -10.62
N TYR A 138 13.10 -17.88 -10.30
CA TYR A 138 14.18 -17.30 -11.10
C TYR A 138 14.79 -18.35 -12.05
N PRO A 139 14.96 -18.06 -13.35
CA PRO A 139 15.57 -19.00 -14.26
C PRO A 139 17.05 -19.28 -13.91
N PRO A 140 17.57 -20.45 -14.32
CA PRO A 140 18.96 -20.81 -14.08
C PRO A 140 19.92 -19.84 -14.79
N GLY A 141 20.98 -19.41 -14.09
CA GLY A 141 21.99 -18.51 -14.64
C GLY A 141 21.69 -17.00 -14.49
N GLU A 142 20.55 -16.62 -13.92
CA GLU A 142 20.27 -15.21 -13.60
C GLU A 142 21.22 -14.66 -12.52
N THR A 143 21.65 -13.41 -12.70
CA THR A 143 22.69 -12.77 -11.89
C THR A 143 22.10 -11.87 -10.79
N PHE A 144 22.92 -10.99 -10.20
CA PHE A 144 22.53 -10.01 -9.19
C PHE A 144 21.55 -8.92 -9.71
N ASP A 145 21.28 -8.89 -11.01
CA ASP A 145 20.42 -7.93 -11.69
C ASP A 145 18.97 -8.42 -11.89
N ALA A 146 18.63 -9.59 -11.38
CA ALA A 146 17.28 -10.14 -11.45
C ALA A 146 16.25 -9.25 -10.70
N PHE A 147 15.04 -9.16 -11.25
CA PHE A 147 13.91 -8.49 -10.63
C PHE A 147 12.67 -9.42 -10.60
N PRO A 148 11.98 -9.59 -9.46
CA PRO A 148 12.24 -8.97 -8.14
C PRO A 148 13.62 -9.32 -7.56
N ARG A 149 14.25 -8.39 -6.87
CA ARG A 149 15.55 -8.56 -6.23
C ARG A 149 15.50 -9.72 -5.25
N ARG A 150 16.56 -10.53 -5.21
CA ARG A 150 16.73 -11.64 -4.27
C ARG A 150 18.05 -11.55 -3.53
N THR A 151 18.07 -12.10 -2.32
CA THR A 151 19.29 -12.22 -1.54
C THR A 151 19.84 -13.65 -1.59
N PHE A 152 21.15 -13.76 -1.41
CA PHE A 152 21.91 -15.02 -1.39
C PHE A 152 22.61 -15.25 -0.04
N MET A 153 22.56 -14.28 0.85
CA MET A 153 23.27 -14.30 2.13
C MET A 153 22.32 -13.85 3.24
N PRO A 154 22.28 -14.57 4.37
CA PRO A 154 21.58 -14.08 5.56
C PRO A 154 22.38 -12.95 6.23
N GLY A 155 21.72 -12.20 7.11
CA GLY A 155 22.32 -11.12 7.90
C GLY A 155 21.97 -9.73 7.38
N LEU A 156 22.40 -8.70 8.11
CA LEU A 156 22.10 -7.30 7.81
C LEU A 156 22.65 -6.88 6.43
N ASP A 157 23.90 -7.24 6.15
CA ASP A 157 24.57 -6.92 4.88
C ASP A 157 23.99 -7.69 3.69
N GLY A 158 23.18 -8.72 3.92
CA GLY A 158 22.45 -9.45 2.89
C GLY A 158 21.02 -8.94 2.67
N GLY A 159 20.56 -7.96 3.45
CA GLY A 159 19.17 -7.51 3.45
C GLY A 159 18.97 -6.11 2.86
N LEU A 160 17.79 -5.57 3.16
CA LEU A 160 17.43 -4.17 2.97
C LEU A 160 17.82 -3.39 4.23
N THR A 161 18.57 -2.31 4.06
CA THR A 161 18.84 -1.35 5.13
C THR A 161 18.31 0.00 4.68
N ILE A 162 17.49 0.64 5.52
CA ILE A 162 17.03 2.02 5.33
C ILE A 162 17.51 2.79 6.55
N ASP A 163 18.46 3.70 6.33
CA ASP A 163 19.03 4.55 7.37
C ASP A 163 18.39 5.95 7.28
N ASN A 164 18.29 6.63 8.42
CA ASN A 164 17.95 8.05 8.51
C ASN A 164 16.55 8.42 7.97
N ILE A 165 15.52 7.66 8.35
CA ILE A 165 14.13 8.04 8.06
C ILE A 165 13.72 9.16 9.03
N TYR A 166 13.50 10.37 8.50
CA TYR A 166 13.14 11.55 9.29
C TYR A 166 11.68 11.95 9.08
N VAL A 167 11.02 12.34 10.17
CA VAL A 167 9.71 12.98 10.17
C VAL A 167 9.79 14.24 11.00
N ASN A 168 9.19 15.33 10.50
CA ASN A 168 9.01 16.55 11.27
C ASN A 168 7.91 16.34 12.31
N ASN A 169 8.15 16.78 13.56
CA ASN A 169 7.17 16.71 14.63
C ASN A 169 5.86 17.43 14.30
N SER A 170 5.88 18.45 13.44
CA SER A 170 4.66 19.14 12.98
C SER A 170 3.78 18.30 12.05
N HIS A 171 4.30 17.22 11.46
CA HIS A 171 3.54 16.31 10.59
C HIS A 171 3.02 15.09 11.35
N LEU A 172 3.22 15.02 12.67
CA LEU A 172 2.68 13.94 13.49
C LEU A 172 1.19 14.16 13.74
N ASP A 173 0.39 13.19 13.32
CA ASP A 173 -1.04 13.17 13.54
C ASP A 173 -1.40 12.20 14.66
N TYR A 174 -1.73 12.74 15.83
CA TYR A 174 -2.07 11.97 17.02
C TYR A 174 -3.51 11.45 17.01
N LEU A 175 -4.40 12.10 16.25
CA LEU A 175 -5.79 11.66 16.09
C LEU A 175 -6.01 10.73 14.89
N CYS A 176 -5.08 10.74 13.91
CA CYS A 176 -5.11 9.85 12.75
C CYS A 176 -4.27 8.60 13.02
N GLY A 177 -4.91 7.53 13.48
CA GLY A 177 -4.28 6.28 13.88
C GLY A 177 -4.40 5.97 15.37
N GLU A 178 -3.72 4.91 15.80
CA GLU A 178 -3.67 4.49 17.20
C GLU A 178 -2.59 5.25 17.99
N SER A 179 -2.48 4.98 19.29
CA SER A 179 -1.65 5.72 20.25
C SER A 179 -0.13 5.78 19.98
N LEU A 180 0.41 5.09 18.97
CA LEU A 180 1.85 5.00 18.70
C LEU A 180 2.22 5.71 17.40
N GLN A 181 3.05 6.75 17.53
CA GLN A 181 3.64 7.47 16.40
C GLN A 181 4.85 6.72 15.83
N GLY A 182 5.01 6.77 14.50
CA GLY A 182 6.09 6.10 13.78
C GLY A 182 5.65 5.61 12.41
N PHE A 183 6.35 4.61 11.89
CA PHE A 183 6.05 4.03 10.57
C PHE A 183 5.38 2.67 10.71
N LYS A 184 4.44 2.36 9.83
CA LYS A 184 3.89 1.01 9.68
C LYS A 184 4.63 0.32 8.53
N VAL A 185 5.04 -0.93 8.74
CA VAL A 185 5.72 -1.74 7.72
C VAL A 185 4.96 -3.03 7.53
N ALA A 186 4.51 -3.27 6.29
CA ALA A 186 3.90 -4.52 5.87
C ALA A 186 4.87 -5.30 4.98
N LEU A 187 4.89 -6.63 5.15
CA LEU A 187 5.63 -7.54 4.28
C LEU A 187 4.63 -8.24 3.37
N HIS A 188 4.89 -8.22 2.06
CA HIS A 188 4.01 -8.85 1.08
C HIS A 188 4.83 -9.48 -0.06
N HIS A 189 4.18 -10.33 -0.86
CA HIS A 189 4.79 -10.93 -2.03
C HIS A 189 4.95 -9.90 -3.16
N PRO A 190 6.01 -9.95 -4.00
CA PRO A 190 6.21 -8.98 -5.08
C PRO A 190 5.08 -8.89 -6.11
N SER A 191 4.29 -9.95 -6.28
CA SER A 191 3.14 -10.01 -7.21
C SER A 191 1.80 -9.66 -6.56
N GLU A 192 1.83 -9.09 -5.36
CA GLU A 192 0.67 -8.71 -4.56
C GLU A 192 0.81 -7.25 -4.15
N PHE A 193 -0.32 -6.59 -3.93
CA PHE A 193 -0.34 -5.27 -3.30
C PHE A 193 -0.18 -5.39 -1.78
N PRO A 194 0.50 -4.43 -1.13
CA PRO A 194 0.62 -4.42 0.32
C PRO A 194 -0.76 -4.33 0.99
N SER A 195 -1.04 -5.27 1.89
CA SER A 195 -2.14 -5.16 2.85
C SER A 195 -1.59 -4.70 4.19
N MET A 196 -2.19 -3.65 4.74
CA MET A 196 -1.82 -3.11 6.05
C MET A 196 -2.53 -3.84 7.20
N ASP A 197 -3.32 -4.88 6.94
CA ASP A 197 -3.96 -5.69 7.99
C ASP A 197 -2.91 -6.44 8.83
N ARG A 198 -1.75 -6.74 8.23
CA ARG A 198 -0.62 -7.41 8.86
C ARG A 198 0.62 -6.56 8.74
N HIS A 199 0.77 -5.61 9.66
CA HIS A 199 1.92 -4.75 9.76
C HIS A 199 2.58 -4.83 11.13
N PHE A 200 3.85 -4.44 11.19
CA PHE A 200 4.52 -4.09 12.45
C PHE A 200 4.87 -2.60 12.43
N ARG A 201 5.18 -2.04 13.60
CA ARG A 201 5.47 -0.61 13.75
C ARG A 201 6.94 -0.37 14.03
N LEU A 202 7.47 0.67 13.40
CA LEU A 202 8.78 1.23 13.65
C LEU A 202 8.60 2.51 14.48
N PRO A 203 8.94 2.50 15.78
CA PRO A 203 8.89 3.71 16.58
C PRO A 203 9.93 4.72 16.12
N LEU A 204 9.63 5.99 16.32
CA LEU A 204 10.56 7.09 16.07
C LEU A 204 11.78 6.99 17.00
N ASN A 205 12.93 7.50 16.55
CA ASN A 205 14.18 7.56 17.31
C ASN A 205 14.75 6.20 17.76
N GLN A 206 14.43 5.12 17.06
CA GLN A 206 14.96 3.79 17.36
C GLN A 206 15.48 3.10 16.10
N ALA A 207 16.51 2.29 16.26
CA ALA A 207 16.94 1.34 15.25
C ALA A 207 16.23 0.01 15.50
N VAL A 208 15.59 -0.52 14.46
CA VAL A 208 14.87 -1.80 14.53
C VAL A 208 15.49 -2.76 13.53
N VAL A 209 15.82 -3.96 14.00
CA VAL A 209 16.31 -5.05 13.16
C VAL A 209 15.22 -6.11 13.05
N VAL A 210 14.81 -6.42 11.82
CA VAL A 210 13.75 -7.39 11.55
C VAL A 210 14.33 -8.60 10.82
N ALA A 211 14.24 -9.76 11.45
CA ALA A 211 14.60 -11.03 10.83
C ALA A 211 13.38 -11.62 10.11
N ILE A 212 13.50 -11.85 8.80
CA ILE A 212 12.42 -12.39 7.97
C ILE A 212 12.70 -13.87 7.69
N LYS A 213 11.74 -14.74 8.03
CA LYS A 213 11.76 -16.17 7.71
C LYS A 213 10.58 -16.53 6.81
N PRO A 214 10.74 -16.56 5.48
CA PRO A 214 9.65 -16.91 4.58
C PRO A 214 9.27 -18.38 4.74
N GLN A 215 7.97 -18.66 4.72
CA GLN A 215 7.43 -20.02 4.64
C GLN A 215 6.69 -20.16 3.31
N MET A 216 7.08 -21.16 2.51
CA MET A 216 6.48 -21.41 1.21
C MET A 216 5.85 -22.80 1.20
N ILE A 217 4.68 -22.89 0.61
CA ILE A 217 3.97 -24.14 0.36
C ILE A 217 3.90 -24.31 -1.15
N THR A 218 4.47 -25.40 -1.67
CA THR A 218 4.49 -25.70 -3.11
C THR A 218 3.87 -27.07 -3.36
N VAL A 219 3.42 -27.28 -4.60
CA VAL A 219 2.83 -28.55 -5.03
C VAL A 219 3.95 -29.48 -5.50
N SER A 220 3.97 -30.70 -4.97
CA SER A 220 4.92 -31.73 -5.41
C SER A 220 4.76 -32.03 -6.90
N PRO A 221 5.84 -32.25 -7.67
CA PRO A 221 5.78 -32.45 -9.13
C PRO A 221 4.76 -33.51 -9.59
N GLN A 222 4.57 -34.58 -8.82
CA GLN A 222 3.63 -35.67 -9.11
C GLN A 222 2.17 -35.21 -9.12
N LEU A 223 1.86 -34.12 -8.41
CA LEU A 223 0.52 -33.57 -8.32
C LEU A 223 0.23 -32.52 -9.39
N TRP A 224 1.21 -32.11 -10.21
CA TRP A 224 1.02 -31.06 -11.22
C TRP A 224 -0.03 -31.40 -12.28
N ASN A 225 -0.26 -32.69 -12.55
CA ASN A 225 -1.25 -33.16 -13.52
C ASN A 225 -2.67 -33.33 -12.93
N TYR A 226 -2.83 -33.18 -11.61
CA TYR A 226 -4.15 -33.30 -10.97
C TYR A 226 -4.97 -32.04 -11.24
N SER A 227 -6.30 -32.17 -11.28
CA SER A 227 -7.14 -30.98 -11.45
C SER A 227 -7.04 -30.07 -10.21
N PRO A 228 -7.27 -28.75 -10.35
CA PRO A 228 -7.33 -27.84 -9.19
C PRO A 228 -8.35 -28.29 -8.14
N LYS A 229 -9.45 -28.91 -8.58
CA LYS A 229 -10.51 -29.44 -7.72
C LYS A 229 -10.02 -30.59 -6.84
N ASP A 230 -9.23 -31.50 -7.39
CA ASP A 230 -8.68 -32.64 -6.65
C ASP A 230 -7.57 -32.20 -5.69
N ARG A 231 -6.73 -31.26 -6.12
CA ARG A 231 -5.66 -30.68 -5.29
C ARG A 231 -6.16 -29.72 -4.21
N ARG A 232 -7.35 -29.15 -4.39
CA ARG A 232 -7.95 -28.09 -3.54
C ARG A 232 -7.11 -26.80 -3.48
N CYS A 233 -6.25 -26.58 -4.47
CA CYS A 233 -5.47 -25.36 -4.63
C CYS A 233 -5.29 -25.04 -6.12
N TYR A 234 -5.01 -23.78 -6.43
CA TYR A 234 -4.81 -23.29 -7.79
C TYR A 234 -3.36 -22.85 -7.99
N PHE A 235 -2.79 -23.13 -9.16
CA PHE A 235 -1.64 -22.39 -9.67
C PHE A 235 -2.06 -20.99 -10.14
N ALA A 236 -1.10 -20.08 -10.35
CA ALA A 236 -1.37 -18.67 -10.62
C ALA A 236 -2.12 -18.44 -11.94
N ASN A 237 -2.01 -19.36 -12.89
CA ASN A 237 -2.70 -19.30 -14.17
C ASN A 237 -3.99 -20.14 -14.24
N GLU A 238 -4.35 -20.88 -13.19
CA GLU A 238 -5.51 -21.80 -13.21
C GLU A 238 -6.83 -21.13 -12.84
N ARG A 239 -6.77 -20.02 -12.11
CA ARG A 239 -7.94 -19.23 -11.75
C ARG A 239 -7.85 -17.84 -12.34
N TYR A 240 -8.79 -17.53 -13.22
CA TYR A 240 -8.94 -16.18 -13.75
C TYR A 240 -9.44 -15.23 -12.65
N LEU A 241 -8.79 -14.08 -12.56
CA LEU A 241 -9.18 -12.93 -11.75
C LEU A 241 -9.41 -11.76 -12.72
N GLU A 242 -10.47 -10.98 -12.50
CA GLU A 242 -10.82 -9.85 -13.38
C GLU A 242 -9.85 -8.67 -13.23
N SER A 243 -9.38 -8.42 -12.01
CA SER A 243 -8.51 -7.29 -11.70
C SER A 243 -7.03 -7.62 -11.77
N TYR A 244 -6.67 -8.85 -11.40
CA TYR A 244 -5.27 -9.28 -11.26
C TYR A 244 -4.86 -10.27 -12.37
N LYS A 245 -3.60 -10.15 -12.81
CA LYS A 245 -3.03 -11.01 -13.87
C LYS A 245 -2.70 -12.42 -13.38
N MET A 246 -2.29 -12.54 -12.12
CA MET A 246 -1.86 -13.78 -11.50
C MET A 246 -2.72 -14.08 -10.27
N TYR A 247 -3.16 -15.34 -10.16
CA TYR A 247 -3.82 -15.81 -8.96
C TYR A 247 -2.81 -15.94 -7.80
N THR A 248 -3.11 -15.25 -6.73
CA THR A 248 -2.62 -15.54 -5.38
C THR A 248 -3.81 -15.59 -4.44
N GLN A 249 -3.64 -16.16 -3.25
CA GLN A 249 -4.71 -16.13 -2.24
C GLN A 249 -5.12 -14.69 -1.91
N GLN A 250 -4.15 -13.79 -1.76
CA GLN A 250 -4.40 -12.38 -1.43
C GLN A 250 -5.14 -11.66 -2.55
N ASN A 251 -4.68 -11.77 -3.80
CA ASN A 251 -5.32 -11.12 -4.95
C ASN A 251 -6.77 -11.60 -5.12
N CYS A 252 -7.02 -12.91 -4.94
CA CYS A 252 -8.36 -13.48 -5.01
C CYS A 252 -9.28 -12.97 -3.87
N LEU A 253 -8.75 -12.85 -2.65
CA LEU A 253 -9.51 -12.33 -1.53
C LEU A 253 -9.83 -10.84 -1.70
N GLN A 254 -8.86 -10.03 -2.14
CA GLN A 254 -9.08 -8.61 -2.44
C GLN A 254 -10.16 -8.41 -3.50
N GLU A 255 -10.10 -9.15 -4.61
CA GLU A 255 -11.14 -9.09 -5.64
C GLU A 255 -12.51 -9.54 -5.11
N CYS A 256 -12.55 -10.57 -4.28
CA CYS A 256 -13.80 -11.03 -3.67
C CYS A 256 -14.42 -9.97 -2.75
N VAL A 257 -13.61 -9.33 -1.90
CA VAL A 257 -14.09 -8.27 -1.01
C VAL A 257 -14.53 -7.06 -1.82
N ALA A 258 -13.76 -6.64 -2.83
CA ALA A 258 -14.14 -5.54 -3.72
C ALA A 258 -15.48 -5.79 -4.43
N ASN A 259 -15.67 -6.98 -5.01
CA ASN A 259 -16.91 -7.36 -5.70
C ASN A 259 -18.10 -7.41 -4.74
N TYR A 260 -17.93 -7.99 -3.55
CA TYR A 260 -18.97 -8.04 -2.53
C TYR A 260 -19.36 -6.63 -2.08
N THR A 261 -18.37 -5.79 -1.80
CA THR A 261 -18.55 -4.40 -1.39
C THR A 261 -19.30 -3.60 -2.45
N PHE A 262 -18.90 -3.71 -3.71
CA PHE A 262 -19.59 -3.03 -4.81
C PHE A 262 -21.03 -3.52 -4.96
N ALA A 263 -21.29 -4.82 -4.81
CA ALA A 263 -22.62 -5.38 -4.90
C ALA A 263 -23.57 -4.78 -3.85
N GLN A 264 -23.10 -4.63 -2.60
CA GLN A 264 -23.87 -4.11 -1.47
C GLN A 264 -23.95 -2.58 -1.45
N CYS A 265 -22.80 -1.91 -1.57
CA CYS A 265 -22.65 -0.49 -1.26
C CYS A 265 -22.57 0.40 -2.51
N LYS A 266 -22.45 -0.18 -3.70
CA LYS A 266 -22.27 0.51 -4.99
C LYS A 266 -21.00 1.38 -5.07
N CYS A 267 -20.06 1.13 -4.18
CA CYS A 267 -18.75 1.77 -4.13
C CYS A 267 -17.68 0.76 -3.71
N ILE A 268 -16.43 1.16 -3.85
CA ILE A 268 -15.28 0.39 -3.36
C ILE A 268 -14.27 1.32 -2.68
N PRO A 269 -13.44 0.79 -1.75
CA PRO A 269 -12.28 1.50 -1.24
C PRO A 269 -11.30 1.89 -2.34
N PHE A 270 -10.70 3.08 -2.23
CA PHE A 270 -9.80 3.63 -3.24
C PHE A 270 -8.53 2.80 -3.47
N TYR A 271 -8.11 2.03 -2.47
CA TYR A 271 -6.91 1.18 -2.53
C TYR A 271 -7.19 -0.23 -3.11
N TYR A 272 -8.44 -0.56 -3.43
CA TYR A 272 -8.76 -1.78 -4.16
C TYR A 272 -8.69 -1.54 -5.65
N ALA A 273 -8.15 -2.55 -6.33
CA ALA A 273 -8.12 -2.57 -7.77
C ALA A 273 -9.55 -2.80 -8.31
N CYS A 274 -10.05 -1.92 -9.19
CA CYS A 274 -11.26 -2.19 -9.99
C CYS A 274 -11.17 -1.80 -11.46
N LYS A 275 -12.00 -2.45 -12.27
CA LYS A 275 -12.20 -2.09 -13.68
C LYS A 275 -12.90 -0.73 -13.81
N CYS A 276 -12.41 0.11 -14.72
CA CYS A 276 -12.66 1.54 -14.68
C CYS A 276 -14.10 2.03 -14.83
N ASP A 277 -15.03 1.17 -15.26
CA ASP A 277 -16.45 1.50 -15.44
C ASP A 277 -17.22 1.66 -14.11
N HIS A 278 -16.55 1.43 -12.96
CA HIS A 278 -17.15 1.43 -11.62
C HIS A 278 -16.44 2.33 -10.60
N HIS A 279 -15.68 3.36 -11.02
CA HIS A 279 -14.98 4.30 -10.11
C HIS A 279 -15.96 5.19 -9.33
N GLN A 280 -16.65 4.59 -8.38
CA GLN A 280 -17.39 5.23 -7.31
C GLN A 280 -16.62 4.95 -6.02
N VAL A 281 -15.66 5.81 -5.71
CA VAL A 281 -14.96 5.80 -4.41
C VAL A 281 -15.84 6.58 -3.45
N VAL A 282 -16.17 6.08 -2.26
CA VAL A 282 -17.03 6.83 -1.31
C VAL A 282 -16.17 7.54 -0.27
N SER A 283 -16.51 8.81 0.03
CA SER A 283 -15.87 9.65 1.07
C SER A 283 -16.07 9.13 2.50
N LYS A 284 -16.93 8.12 2.67
CA LYS A 284 -17.14 7.40 3.93
C LYS A 284 -16.38 6.05 3.89
N PRO A 285 -15.63 5.70 4.94
CA PRO A 285 -15.18 4.32 5.14
C PRO A 285 -16.39 3.38 5.22
N LEU A 286 -16.25 2.21 4.62
CA LEU A 286 -17.27 1.17 4.67
C LEU A 286 -17.22 0.50 6.05
N ASP A 287 -18.34 0.50 6.76
CA ASP A 287 -18.49 -0.25 7.99
C ASP A 287 -18.53 -1.75 7.63
N PHE A 288 -17.51 -2.51 8.01
CA PHE A 288 -17.43 -3.97 7.84
C PHE A 288 -17.68 -4.70 9.15
#